data_AF-A0A5N6W693-F1
#
_entry.id   AF-A0A5N6W693-F1
#
_cell.length_a   1.000
_cell.length_b   1.000
_cell.length_c   1.000
_cell.angle_alpha   90.00
_cell.angle_beta   90.00
_cell.angle_gamma   90.00
#
_symmetry.space_group_name_H-M   'P 1'
#
loop_
_entity.id
_entity.type
_entity.pdbx_description
1 polymer ?
#
loop_
_entity_poly.entity_id
_entity_poly.type
_entity_poly.pdbx_seq_one_letter_code
_entity_poly.pdbx_strand_id
1 'polypeptide(L)'
;MWQTQSSKNRNQRVTDQLTRNHNGVRVFCVSNRLYSKHRESGLRHADTYIELSGIRQLRRYCQLVPAESQFRFMATFLQHRVPALVGSIRQWALAGSDQVDAERARALQQSLQEIESMFRERFLLPGSEFRTFRERFEEQFNDRISNATQEQHIRWKNSAVEASQDWAGLHHSTYAAFCRRYGTHSTLAAGYRCWNDELLEAMRNDIEQEWDSTKAWVRMQAHSLRGIVRTTFRAAVERLNDLLGLAPIALGNLIDNMGAWEATIMVNIQRSLESLLEGLSKMIGDALYGHDSSYMARQMRPVYGRCNRESGGGSDARRKRHMHVHVTISDIFIEVITDLEADRLPFVHEMHENRKQMMDEEVGNITSDFHALHADEGNIPEGAQFPEIRDALFNKAERAQSTLDRVRLIINGLEDGER
;
A
#
# COMPACT_ATOMS: atom_id res chain seq x y z
N MET A 1 -46.20 3.26 -7.40
CA MET A 1 -45.71 2.89 -8.75
C MET A 1 -45.18 4.09 -9.55
N TRP A 2 -45.91 5.21 -9.68
CA TRP A 2 -45.41 6.42 -10.38
C TRP A 2 -44.24 7.14 -9.68
N GLN A 3 -44.30 7.33 -8.36
CA GLN A 3 -43.21 7.99 -7.60
C GLN A 3 -41.90 7.18 -7.60
N THR A 4 -42.00 5.86 -7.59
CA THR A 4 -40.86 4.93 -7.64
C THR A 4 -40.17 4.98 -9.00
N GLN A 5 -40.93 5.08 -10.10
CA GLN A 5 -40.39 5.18 -11.46
C GLN A 5 -39.68 6.52 -11.70
N SER A 6 -40.28 7.63 -11.25
CA SER A 6 -39.68 8.97 -11.34
C SER A 6 -38.35 9.07 -10.57
N SER A 7 -38.31 8.50 -9.36
CA SER A 7 -37.09 8.48 -8.53
C SER A 7 -35.97 7.64 -9.18
N LYS A 8 -36.33 6.50 -9.79
CA LYS A 8 -35.39 5.63 -10.51
C LYS A 8 -34.76 6.35 -11.70
N ASN A 9 -35.57 7.01 -12.53
CA ASN A 9 -35.10 7.77 -13.69
C ASN A 9 -34.18 8.94 -13.30
N ARG A 10 -34.50 9.64 -12.21
CA ARG A 10 -33.66 10.73 -11.69
C ARG A 10 -32.29 10.22 -11.23
N ASN A 11 -32.27 9.14 -10.45
CA ASN A 11 -31.03 8.57 -9.93
C ASN A 11 -30.14 8.07 -11.08
N GLN A 12 -30.72 7.40 -12.09
CA GLN A 12 -30.00 6.97 -13.29
C GLN A 12 -29.32 8.16 -13.99
N ARG A 13 -30.09 9.23 -14.25
CA ARG A 13 -29.57 10.43 -14.91
C ARG A 13 -28.40 11.08 -14.17
N VAL A 14 -28.50 11.16 -12.82
CA VAL A 14 -27.44 11.75 -11.99
C VAL A 14 -26.19 10.88 -11.99
N THR A 15 -26.36 9.56 -11.86
CA THR A 15 -25.25 8.60 -11.95
C THR A 15 -24.55 8.72 -13.31
N ASP A 16 -25.29 8.69 -14.42
CA ASP A 16 -24.72 8.77 -15.77
C ASP A 16 -23.98 10.08 -16.04
N GLN A 17 -24.41 11.18 -15.43
CA GLN A 17 -23.76 12.48 -15.54
C GLN A 17 -22.45 12.52 -14.73
N LEU A 18 -22.48 12.03 -13.49
CA LEU A 18 -21.31 12.03 -12.62
C LEU A 18 -20.24 11.03 -13.10
N THR A 19 -20.64 9.86 -13.59
CA THR A 19 -19.70 8.89 -14.16
C THR A 19 -19.05 9.38 -15.46
N ARG A 20 -19.77 10.16 -16.28
CA ARG A 20 -19.19 10.80 -17.48
C ARG A 20 -18.19 11.90 -17.16
N ASN A 21 -18.42 12.64 -16.07
CA ASN A 21 -17.56 13.77 -15.69
C ASN A 21 -16.35 13.35 -14.85
N HIS A 22 -16.38 12.15 -14.24
CA HIS A 22 -15.33 11.65 -13.37
C HIS A 22 -14.96 10.22 -13.76
N ASN A 23 -13.87 10.08 -14.53
CA ASN A 23 -13.33 8.78 -14.91
C ASN A 23 -12.92 7.97 -13.67
N GLY A 24 -13.38 6.71 -13.61
CA GLY A 24 -13.00 5.77 -12.55
C GLY A 24 -13.78 5.88 -11.24
N VAL A 25 -14.76 6.78 -11.12
CA VAL A 25 -15.53 6.96 -9.88
C VAL A 25 -16.84 6.16 -9.91
N ARG A 26 -17.03 5.29 -8.91
CA ARG A 26 -18.28 4.54 -8.74
C ARG A 26 -19.31 5.37 -7.98
N VAL A 27 -20.40 5.73 -8.65
CA VAL A 27 -21.41 6.65 -8.11
C VAL A 27 -22.62 5.88 -7.57
N PHE A 28 -22.96 6.10 -6.31
CA PHE A 28 -24.15 5.53 -5.66
C PHE A 28 -25.13 6.63 -5.25
N CYS A 29 -26.34 6.59 -5.80
CA CYS A 29 -27.43 7.46 -5.33
C CYS A 29 -28.06 6.85 -4.07
N VAL A 30 -27.76 7.41 -2.90
CA VAL A 30 -28.22 6.88 -1.60
C VAL A 30 -29.22 7.78 -0.88
N SER A 31 -30.17 7.17 -0.16
CA SER A 31 -31.12 7.89 0.69
C SER A 31 -31.30 7.22 2.05
N ASN A 32 -30.58 7.72 3.06
CA ASN A 32 -30.70 7.27 4.46
C ASN A 32 -32.14 7.39 4.97
N ARG A 33 -32.83 8.48 4.62
CA ARG A 33 -34.24 8.70 5.02
C ARG A 33 -35.17 7.65 4.43
N LEU A 34 -34.98 7.29 3.15
CA LEU A 34 -35.83 6.31 2.48
C LEU A 34 -35.61 4.90 3.05
N TYR A 35 -34.35 4.54 3.28
CA TYR A 35 -33.98 3.26 3.87
C TYR A 35 -34.51 3.09 5.30
N SER A 36 -34.23 4.04 6.20
CA SER A 36 -34.65 3.94 7.61
C SER A 36 -36.16 3.86 7.77
N LYS A 37 -36.93 4.52 6.90
CA LYS A 37 -38.41 4.50 6.95
C LYS A 37 -39.01 3.13 6.56
N HIS A 38 -38.33 2.34 5.72
CA HIS A 38 -38.89 1.11 5.16
C HIS A 38 -38.19 -0.17 5.64
N ARG A 39 -36.99 -0.07 6.25
CA ARG A 39 -36.20 -1.24 6.69
C ARG A 39 -36.88 -2.11 7.75
N GLU A 40 -37.77 -1.52 8.56
CA GLU A 40 -38.51 -2.17 9.65
C GLU A 40 -40.01 -2.26 9.35
N SER A 41 -40.46 -1.79 8.17
CA SER A 41 -41.87 -1.78 7.82
C SER A 41 -42.29 -3.12 7.22
N GLY A 42 -43.29 -3.80 7.80
CA GLY A 42 -43.92 -5.00 7.21
C GLY A 42 -44.81 -4.70 5.99
N LEU A 43 -44.56 -3.58 5.29
CA LEU A 43 -45.37 -3.13 4.15
C LEU A 43 -45.05 -3.98 2.91
N ARG A 44 -46.09 -4.31 2.12
CA ARG A 44 -45.99 -5.11 0.88
C ARG A 44 -45.00 -4.60 -0.18
N HIS A 45 -44.51 -3.36 -0.07
CA HIS A 45 -43.56 -2.75 -1.01
C HIS A 45 -42.27 -2.25 -0.35
N ALA A 46 -42.01 -2.64 0.91
CA ALA A 46 -40.83 -2.19 1.65
C ALA A 46 -39.53 -2.51 0.90
N ASP A 47 -39.42 -3.71 0.31
CA ASP A 47 -38.26 -4.10 -0.48
C ASP A 47 -38.00 -3.21 -1.70
N THR A 48 -39.03 -2.77 -2.42
CA THR A 48 -38.87 -1.86 -3.57
C THR A 48 -38.31 -0.51 -3.14
N TYR A 49 -38.74 0.01 -1.99
CA TYR A 49 -38.22 1.27 -1.45
C TYR A 49 -36.82 1.12 -0.85
N ILE A 50 -36.52 -0.03 -0.25
CA ILE A 50 -35.17 -0.38 0.21
C ILE A 50 -34.21 -0.47 -0.99
N GLU A 51 -34.63 -1.06 -2.11
CA GLU A 51 -33.84 -1.12 -3.33
C GLU A 51 -33.60 0.27 -3.92
N LEU A 52 -34.64 1.10 -4.04
CA LEU A 52 -34.54 2.49 -4.51
C LEU A 52 -33.68 3.40 -3.63
N SER A 53 -33.49 3.04 -2.35
CA SER A 53 -32.64 3.80 -1.45
C SER A 53 -31.15 3.72 -1.79
N GLY A 54 -30.74 2.77 -2.64
CA GLY A 54 -29.33 2.55 -3.01
C GLY A 54 -28.45 1.95 -1.91
N ILE A 55 -28.95 1.81 -0.67
CA ILE A 55 -28.14 1.37 0.48
C ILE A 55 -27.72 -0.09 0.38
N ARG A 56 -28.57 -1.00 -0.14
CA ARG A 56 -28.17 -2.40 -0.36
C ARG A 56 -27.03 -2.52 -1.37
N GLN A 57 -27.09 -1.75 -2.45
CA GLN A 57 -26.04 -1.71 -3.48
C GLN A 57 -24.74 -1.13 -2.94
N LEU A 58 -24.81 -0.03 -2.18
CA LEU A 58 -23.66 0.54 -1.50
C LEU A 58 -23.06 -0.46 -0.50
N ARG A 59 -23.87 -1.12 0.33
CA ARG A 59 -23.37 -2.11 1.30
C ARG A 59 -22.69 -3.29 0.61
N ARG A 60 -23.31 -3.84 -0.44
CA ARG A 60 -22.70 -4.91 -1.24
C ARG A 60 -21.37 -4.46 -1.83
N TYR A 61 -21.31 -3.25 -2.36
CA TYR A 61 -20.06 -2.68 -2.84
C TYR A 61 -19.02 -2.57 -1.73
N CYS A 62 -19.35 -1.98 -0.58
CA CYS A 62 -18.45 -1.86 0.57
C CYS A 62 -17.96 -3.23 1.10
N GLN A 63 -18.74 -4.30 0.94
CA GLN A 63 -18.32 -5.67 1.26
C GLN A 63 -17.38 -6.26 0.20
N LEU A 64 -17.57 -5.90 -1.08
CA LEU A 64 -16.72 -6.34 -2.17
C LEU A 64 -15.37 -5.60 -2.22
N VAL A 65 -15.31 -4.34 -1.78
CA VAL A 65 -14.06 -3.55 -1.75
C VAL A 65 -12.93 -4.29 -1.02
N PRO A 66 -13.12 -4.79 0.22
CA PRO A 66 -12.09 -5.59 0.88
C PRO A 66 -12.06 -7.04 0.39
N ALA A 67 -13.13 -7.57 -0.19
CA ALA A 67 -13.15 -8.98 -0.63
C ALA A 67 -12.10 -9.26 -1.70
N GLU A 68 -11.89 -8.33 -2.63
CA GLU A 68 -10.86 -8.44 -3.67
C GLU A 68 -9.45 -8.49 -3.07
N SER A 69 -9.12 -7.55 -2.18
CA SER A 69 -7.80 -7.52 -1.55
C SER A 69 -7.58 -8.73 -0.64
N GLN A 70 -8.62 -9.19 0.06
CA GLN A 70 -8.59 -10.42 0.87
C GLN A 70 -8.41 -11.67 0.02
N PHE A 71 -9.10 -11.76 -1.12
CA PHE A 71 -8.96 -12.88 -2.05
C PHE A 71 -7.54 -12.92 -2.61
N ARG A 72 -7.02 -11.80 -3.14
CA ARG A 72 -5.64 -11.72 -3.64
C ARG A 72 -4.61 -12.09 -2.58
N PHE A 73 -4.81 -11.64 -1.34
CA PHE A 73 -3.94 -12.01 -0.22
C PHE A 73 -3.97 -13.52 0.02
N MET A 74 -5.16 -14.12 0.10
CA MET A 74 -5.32 -15.56 0.32
C MET A 74 -4.78 -16.39 -0.85
N ALA A 75 -5.06 -15.98 -2.08
CA ALA A 75 -4.56 -16.62 -3.29
C ALA A 75 -3.02 -16.64 -3.30
N THR A 76 -2.39 -15.49 -3.09
CA THR A 76 -0.93 -15.37 -2.96
C THR A 76 -0.38 -16.31 -1.88
N PHE A 77 -1.00 -16.31 -0.69
CA PHE A 77 -0.57 -17.12 0.44
C PHE A 77 -0.58 -18.61 0.07
N LEU A 78 -1.68 -19.09 -0.52
CA LEU A 78 -1.88 -20.49 -0.91
C LEU A 78 -1.05 -20.90 -2.15
N GLN A 79 -0.78 -19.98 -3.08
CA GLN A 79 -0.03 -20.26 -4.30
C GLN A 79 1.49 -20.27 -4.08
N HIS A 80 2.00 -19.53 -3.11
CA HIS A 80 3.45 -19.31 -2.93
C HIS A 80 3.96 -19.70 -1.54
N ARG A 81 3.42 -19.10 -0.46
CA ARG A 81 3.94 -19.31 0.91
C ARG A 81 3.70 -20.72 1.44
N VAL A 82 2.50 -21.27 1.25
CA VAL A 82 2.20 -22.63 1.73
C VAL A 82 3.00 -23.69 0.96
N PRO A 83 3.13 -23.62 -0.38
CA PRO A 83 4.02 -24.51 -1.13
C PRO A 83 5.47 -24.43 -0.67
N ALA A 84 6.01 -23.23 -0.43
CA ALA A 84 7.37 -23.06 0.10
C ALA A 84 7.56 -23.80 1.43
N LEU A 85 6.61 -23.65 2.36
CA LEU A 85 6.63 -24.34 3.66
C LEU A 85 6.50 -25.85 3.52
N VAL A 86 5.60 -26.34 2.67
CA VAL A 86 5.43 -27.79 2.43
C VAL A 86 6.70 -28.37 1.81
N GLY A 87 7.34 -27.64 0.90
CA GLY A 87 8.63 -27.98 0.32
C GLY A 87 9.73 -28.09 1.36
N SER A 88 9.80 -27.17 2.32
CA SER A 88 10.76 -27.22 3.43
C SER A 88 10.52 -28.37 4.41
N ILE A 89 9.26 -28.66 4.75
CA ILE A 89 8.92 -29.84 5.56
C ILE A 89 9.35 -31.12 4.82
N ARG A 90 9.11 -31.19 3.51
CA ARG A 90 9.55 -32.30 2.67
C ARG A 90 11.07 -32.37 2.61
N GLN A 91 11.76 -31.24 2.54
CA GLN A 91 13.22 -31.15 2.54
C GLN A 91 13.80 -31.80 3.80
N TRP A 92 13.28 -31.42 4.97
CA TRP A 92 13.66 -32.03 6.24
C TRP A 92 13.37 -33.53 6.26
N ALA A 93 12.22 -33.96 5.74
CA ALA A 93 11.85 -35.37 5.68
C ALA A 93 12.69 -36.20 4.68
N LEU A 94 13.36 -35.55 3.73
CA LEU A 94 14.29 -36.18 2.80
C LEU A 94 15.73 -36.22 3.31
N ALA A 95 15.99 -35.68 4.51
CA ALA A 95 17.32 -35.69 5.10
C ALA A 95 17.84 -37.15 5.23
N GLY A 96 18.98 -37.42 4.58
CA GLY A 96 19.61 -38.74 4.56
C GLY A 96 18.93 -39.79 3.65
N SER A 97 18.06 -39.38 2.72
CA SER A 97 17.49 -40.29 1.71
C SER A 97 18.50 -40.74 0.65
N ASP A 98 19.46 -39.88 0.32
CA ASP A 98 20.53 -40.18 -0.62
C ASP A 98 21.72 -40.83 0.10
N GLN A 99 22.28 -41.90 -0.48
CA GLN A 99 23.52 -42.50 0.01
C GLN A 99 24.71 -41.69 -0.49
N VAL A 100 25.14 -40.73 0.34
CA VAL A 100 26.25 -39.83 0.03
C VAL A 100 27.49 -40.24 0.84
N ASP A 101 28.60 -40.50 0.15
CA ASP A 101 29.88 -40.76 0.82
C ASP A 101 30.48 -39.47 1.42
N ALA A 102 31.51 -39.62 2.27
CA ALA A 102 32.11 -38.50 2.99
C ALA A 102 32.82 -37.47 2.09
N GLU A 103 33.18 -37.81 0.85
CA GLU A 103 33.80 -36.89 -0.11
C GLU A 103 32.72 -36.06 -0.82
N ARG A 104 31.67 -36.72 -1.31
CA ARG A 104 30.50 -36.07 -1.91
C ARG A 104 29.76 -35.18 -0.92
N ALA A 105 29.65 -35.59 0.34
CA ALA A 105 29.01 -34.79 1.39
C ALA A 105 29.76 -33.47 1.63
N ARG A 106 31.11 -33.52 1.63
CA ARG A 106 31.95 -32.31 1.74
C ARG A 106 31.82 -31.40 0.53
N ALA A 107 31.81 -31.97 -0.68
CA ALA A 107 31.61 -31.20 -1.90
C ALA A 107 30.23 -30.50 -1.90
N LEU A 108 29.17 -31.23 -1.52
CA LEU A 108 27.82 -30.69 -1.40
C LEU A 108 27.76 -29.54 -0.37
N GLN A 109 28.33 -29.74 0.81
CA GLN A 109 28.37 -28.73 1.87
C GLN A 109 29.06 -27.45 1.40
N GLN A 110 30.24 -27.56 0.77
CA GLN A 110 30.97 -26.40 0.27
C GLN A 110 30.15 -25.62 -0.77
N SER A 111 29.53 -26.31 -1.72
CA SER A 111 28.72 -25.63 -2.74
C SER A 111 27.43 -25.01 -2.18
N LEU A 112 26.78 -25.65 -1.21
CA LEU A 112 25.61 -25.08 -0.53
C LEU A 112 25.98 -23.83 0.27
N GLN A 113 27.14 -23.81 0.92
CA GLN A 113 27.66 -22.61 1.60
C GLN A 113 27.96 -21.46 0.63
N GLU A 114 28.47 -21.75 -0.56
CA GLU A 114 28.68 -20.72 -1.59
C GLU A 114 27.35 -20.13 -2.09
N ILE A 115 26.32 -20.98 -2.27
CA ILE A 115 24.98 -20.53 -2.63
C ILE A 115 24.39 -19.70 -1.48
N GLU A 116 24.52 -20.15 -0.24
CA GLU A 116 24.09 -19.39 0.95
C GLU A 116 24.75 -18.01 1.00
N SER A 117 26.07 -17.93 0.81
CA SER A 117 26.81 -16.66 0.77
C SER A 117 26.26 -15.73 -0.31
N MET A 118 25.93 -16.27 -1.48
CA MET A 118 25.31 -15.50 -2.56
C MET A 118 24.00 -14.84 -2.13
N PHE A 119 23.10 -15.58 -1.45
CA PHE A 119 21.86 -15.03 -0.92
C PHE A 119 22.12 -13.95 0.14
N ARG A 120 23.00 -14.24 1.10
CA ARG A 120 23.35 -13.29 2.17
C ARG A 120 23.95 -12.00 1.61
N GLU A 121 24.87 -12.10 0.66
CA GLU A 121 25.52 -10.96 0.02
C GLU A 121 24.53 -10.09 -0.75
N ARG A 122 23.60 -10.71 -1.48
CA ARG A 122 22.66 -10.01 -2.35
C ARG A 122 21.49 -9.38 -1.61
N PHE A 123 21.06 -9.98 -0.49
CA PHE A 123 19.84 -9.56 0.20
C PHE A 123 20.07 -9.00 1.60
N LEU A 124 21.08 -9.50 2.32
CA LEU A 124 21.21 -9.25 3.76
C LEU A 124 22.34 -8.30 4.13
N LEU A 125 23.40 -8.21 3.33
CA LEU A 125 24.53 -7.32 3.62
C LEU A 125 24.09 -5.85 3.59
N PRO A 126 24.56 -5.00 4.54
CA PRO A 126 24.17 -3.59 4.63
C PRO A 126 24.35 -2.77 3.34
N GLY A 127 25.34 -3.09 2.51
CA GLY A 127 25.60 -2.40 1.24
C GLY A 127 24.79 -2.93 0.04
N SER A 128 23.98 -3.97 0.21
CA SER A 128 23.17 -4.51 -0.88
C SER A 128 22.05 -3.53 -1.28
N GLU A 129 21.60 -3.61 -2.54
CA GLU A 129 20.51 -2.75 -3.03
C GLU A 129 19.22 -2.88 -2.21
N PHE A 130 18.98 -4.05 -1.63
CA PHE A 130 17.84 -4.29 -0.74
C PHE A 130 17.93 -3.51 0.57
N ARG A 131 19.12 -3.46 1.18
CA ARG A 131 19.36 -2.77 2.45
C ARG A 131 19.46 -1.25 2.27
N THR A 132 20.05 -0.79 1.16
CA THR A 132 20.22 0.64 0.87
C THR A 132 18.96 1.31 0.29
N PHE A 133 17.88 0.56 0.03
CA PHE A 133 16.65 1.13 -0.54
C PHE A 133 16.11 2.32 0.28
N ARG A 134 16.08 2.22 1.62
CA ARG A 134 15.53 3.30 2.46
C ARG A 134 16.33 4.57 2.32
N GLU A 135 17.66 4.47 2.43
CA GLU A 135 18.56 5.62 2.31
C GLU A 135 18.38 6.29 0.95
N ARG A 136 18.39 5.52 -0.14
CA ARG A 136 18.14 6.03 -1.48
C ARG A 136 16.74 6.65 -1.65
N PHE A 137 15.73 6.09 -1.00
CA PHE A 137 14.37 6.64 -1.02
C PHE A 137 14.30 7.97 -0.26
N GLU A 138 14.92 8.05 0.92
CA GLU A 138 14.99 9.27 1.72
C GLU A 138 15.75 10.38 0.98
N GLU A 139 16.88 10.06 0.35
CA GLU A 139 17.62 10.97 -0.53
C GLU A 139 16.72 11.48 -1.66
N GLN A 140 16.09 10.57 -2.41
CA GLN A 140 15.19 10.91 -3.51
C GLN A 140 14.02 11.79 -3.06
N PHE A 141 13.41 11.49 -1.91
CA PHE A 141 12.28 12.26 -1.38
C PHE A 141 12.72 13.65 -0.95
N ASN A 142 13.84 13.74 -0.23
CA ASN A 142 14.38 15.02 0.23
C ASN A 142 14.81 15.90 -0.94
N ASP A 143 15.48 15.33 -1.93
CA ASP A 143 15.95 16.05 -3.12
C ASP A 143 14.82 16.65 -3.94
N ARG A 144 13.66 16.00 -3.97
CA ARG A 144 12.53 16.40 -4.82
C ARG A 144 11.45 17.18 -4.10
N ILE A 145 11.10 16.79 -2.89
CA ILE A 145 9.96 17.33 -2.15
C ILE A 145 10.44 18.34 -1.11
N SER A 146 11.42 17.96 -0.29
CA SER A 146 11.93 18.82 0.78
C SER A 146 12.71 20.02 0.24
N ASN A 147 13.57 19.82 -0.76
CA ASN A 147 14.33 20.93 -1.37
C ASN A 147 13.44 21.88 -2.16
N ALA A 148 12.46 21.36 -2.94
CA ALA A 148 11.48 22.19 -3.64
C ALA A 148 10.73 23.10 -2.67
N THR A 149 10.43 22.60 -1.47
CA THR A 149 9.85 23.41 -0.38
C THR A 149 10.75 24.57 0.02
N GLN A 150 12.03 24.30 0.31
CA GLN A 150 12.95 25.34 0.76
C GLN A 150 13.12 26.44 -0.30
N GLU A 151 13.17 26.07 -1.57
CA GLU A 151 13.37 27.01 -2.68
C GLU A 151 12.12 27.84 -3.00
N GLN A 152 10.92 27.23 -2.94
CA GLN A 152 9.70 27.84 -3.46
C GLN A 152 8.75 28.42 -2.40
N HIS A 153 9.00 28.21 -1.10
CA HIS A 153 8.06 28.61 -0.03
C HIS A 153 7.67 30.10 -0.05
N ILE A 154 8.60 31.00 -0.41
CA ILE A 154 8.31 32.44 -0.53
C ILE A 154 7.29 32.68 -1.65
N ARG A 155 7.43 31.99 -2.78
CA ARG A 155 6.51 32.08 -3.92
C ARG A 155 5.13 31.58 -3.54
N TRP A 156 5.04 30.46 -2.82
CA TRP A 156 3.79 29.90 -2.32
C TRP A 156 3.09 30.87 -1.36
N LYS A 157 3.86 31.50 -0.47
CA LYS A 157 3.37 32.52 0.44
C LYS A 157 2.81 33.74 -0.28
N ASN A 158 3.48 34.21 -1.34
CA ASN A 158 2.98 35.33 -2.14
C ASN A 158 1.66 34.98 -2.85
N SER A 159 1.57 33.80 -3.47
CA SER A 159 0.32 33.33 -4.09
C SER A 159 -0.81 33.19 -3.07
N ALA A 160 -0.53 32.69 -1.88
CA ALA A 160 -1.48 32.62 -0.77
C ALA A 160 -1.96 34.01 -0.31
N VAL A 161 -1.07 34.99 -0.27
CA VAL A 161 -1.42 36.38 0.06
C VAL A 161 -2.34 36.97 -1.01
N GLU A 162 -2.07 36.74 -2.30
CA GLU A 162 -2.93 37.16 -3.41
C GLU A 162 -4.34 36.55 -3.30
N ALA A 163 -4.43 35.24 -3.03
CA ALA A 163 -5.71 34.59 -2.76
C ALA A 163 -6.45 35.25 -1.58
N SER A 164 -5.73 35.55 -0.49
CA SER A 164 -6.33 36.23 0.68
C SER A 164 -6.86 37.64 0.36
N GLN A 165 -6.23 38.35 -0.57
CA GLN A 165 -6.64 39.68 -1.02
C GLN A 165 -7.89 39.60 -1.91
N ASP A 166 -7.99 38.59 -2.78
CA ASP A 166 -9.21 38.32 -3.55
C ASP A 166 -10.41 38.10 -2.61
N TRP A 167 -10.23 37.28 -1.57
CA TRP A 167 -11.30 37.06 -0.58
C TRP A 167 -11.72 38.34 0.14
N ALA A 168 -10.80 39.27 0.37
CA ALA A 168 -11.10 40.54 1.05
C ALA A 168 -12.09 41.41 0.25
N GLY A 169 -12.22 41.20 -1.06
CA GLY A 169 -13.24 41.81 -1.91
C GLY A 169 -14.66 41.28 -1.69
N LEU A 170 -14.82 40.14 -1.01
CA LEU A 170 -16.14 39.56 -0.74
C LEU A 170 -16.95 40.43 0.24
N HIS A 171 -18.26 40.48 -0.01
CA HIS A 171 -19.22 41.12 0.88
C HIS A 171 -19.13 40.53 2.30
N HIS A 172 -19.27 41.37 3.32
CA HIS A 172 -19.00 41.00 4.72
C HIS A 172 -19.79 39.78 5.21
N SER A 173 -21.04 39.61 4.75
CA SER A 173 -21.89 38.46 5.10
C SER A 173 -21.38 37.16 4.47
N THR A 174 -20.89 37.23 3.22
CA THR A 174 -20.29 36.12 2.49
C THR A 174 -18.97 35.71 3.16
N TYR A 175 -18.08 36.67 3.41
CA TYR A 175 -16.80 36.40 4.07
C TYR A 175 -16.99 35.72 5.43
N ALA A 176 -17.90 36.25 6.26
CA ALA A 176 -18.23 35.65 7.55
C ALA A 176 -18.82 34.24 7.42
N ALA A 177 -19.59 33.94 6.36
CA ALA A 177 -20.12 32.61 6.13
C ALA A 177 -19.00 31.59 5.81
N PHE A 178 -18.02 31.97 4.99
CA PHE A 178 -16.84 31.15 4.73
C PHE A 178 -16.01 30.92 6.01
N CYS A 179 -15.79 31.93 6.84
CA CYS A 179 -15.10 31.75 8.13
C CYS A 179 -15.82 30.75 9.06
N ARG A 180 -17.16 30.80 9.13
CA ARG A 180 -17.97 29.85 9.93
C ARG A 180 -17.89 28.42 9.43
N ARG A 181 -17.45 28.25 8.19
CA ARG A 181 -17.36 26.98 7.47
C ARG A 181 -15.91 26.63 7.14
N TYR A 182 -14.98 27.20 7.93
CA TYR A 182 -13.55 26.91 7.86
C TYR A 182 -12.95 27.01 6.45
N GLY A 183 -13.45 27.97 5.66
CA GLY A 183 -12.96 28.25 4.31
C GLY A 183 -13.65 27.49 3.18
N THR A 184 -14.48 26.48 3.48
CA THR A 184 -15.14 25.66 2.45
C THR A 184 -16.63 25.89 2.46
N HIS A 185 -17.13 26.63 1.47
CA HIS A 185 -18.56 26.97 1.39
C HIS A 185 -19.00 27.31 -0.03
N SER A 186 -20.32 27.36 -0.22
CA SER A 186 -20.93 27.86 -1.46
C SER A 186 -21.95 28.95 -1.18
N THR A 187 -21.87 30.07 -1.90
CA THR A 187 -22.89 31.13 -1.85
C THR A 187 -23.33 31.52 -3.25
N LEU A 188 -24.52 32.10 -3.39
CA LEU A 188 -25.02 32.57 -4.70
C LEU A 188 -24.08 33.59 -5.36
N ALA A 189 -23.42 34.43 -4.55
CA ALA A 189 -22.56 35.50 -5.05
C ALA A 189 -21.12 35.03 -5.36
N ALA A 190 -20.58 34.07 -4.62
CA ALA A 190 -19.18 33.64 -4.74
C ALA A 190 -18.99 32.23 -5.31
N GLY A 191 -20.07 31.50 -5.60
CA GLY A 191 -19.99 30.09 -6.01
C GLY A 191 -19.46 29.20 -4.89
N TYR A 192 -19.13 27.95 -5.23
CA TYR A 192 -18.39 27.02 -4.37
C TYR A 192 -16.90 27.39 -4.38
N ARG A 193 -16.30 27.53 -3.20
CA ARG A 193 -14.87 27.79 -3.01
C ARG A 193 -14.34 27.01 -1.82
N CYS A 194 -13.06 26.68 -1.87
CA CYS A 194 -12.30 26.10 -0.78
C CYS A 194 -11.05 26.93 -0.58
N TRP A 195 -11.09 27.85 0.39
CA TRP A 195 -9.96 28.77 0.65
C TRP A 195 -8.67 28.03 0.97
N ASN A 196 -8.73 26.87 1.62
CA ASN A 196 -7.54 26.08 1.90
C ASN A 196 -6.92 25.48 0.62
N ASP A 197 -7.75 25.08 -0.37
CA ASP A 197 -7.24 24.66 -1.69
C ASP A 197 -6.61 25.83 -2.45
N GLU A 198 -7.24 27.01 -2.38
CA GLU A 198 -6.74 28.21 -3.05
C GLU A 198 -5.41 28.70 -2.47
N LEU A 199 -5.17 28.53 -1.16
CA LEU A 199 -3.85 28.78 -0.56
C LEU A 199 -2.79 27.81 -1.07
N LEU A 200 -3.18 26.56 -1.36
CA LEU A 200 -2.27 25.48 -1.75
C LEU A 200 -1.98 25.46 -3.25
N GLU A 201 -2.62 26.28 -4.08
CA GLU A 201 -2.54 26.19 -5.54
C GLU A 201 -1.11 26.20 -6.07
N ALA A 202 -0.30 27.18 -5.66
CA ALA A 202 1.11 27.26 -6.10
C ALA A 202 1.96 26.10 -5.60
N MET A 203 1.76 25.65 -4.35
CA MET A 203 2.47 24.51 -3.78
C MET A 203 2.09 23.21 -4.50
N ARG A 204 0.80 23.02 -4.76
CA ARG A 204 0.28 21.84 -5.47
C ARG A 204 0.89 21.71 -6.85
N ASN A 205 0.89 22.80 -7.63
CA ASN A 205 1.44 22.80 -8.98
C ASN A 205 2.93 22.39 -9.01
N ASP A 206 3.72 22.79 -8.00
CA ASP A 206 5.14 22.41 -7.93
C ASP A 206 5.34 20.98 -7.44
N ILE A 207 4.62 20.57 -6.39
CA ILE A 207 4.85 19.29 -5.73
C ILE A 207 4.20 18.11 -6.47
N GLU A 208 3.10 18.30 -7.20
CA GLU A 208 2.44 17.20 -7.92
C GLU A 208 3.37 16.54 -8.95
N GLN A 209 4.13 17.34 -9.71
CA GLN A 209 5.08 16.83 -10.71
C GLN A 209 6.26 16.07 -10.06
N GLU A 210 6.78 16.60 -8.96
CA GLU A 210 7.87 15.96 -8.22
C GLU A 210 7.39 14.68 -7.53
N TRP A 211 6.15 14.66 -7.07
CA TRP A 211 5.52 13.46 -6.54
C TRP A 211 5.31 12.38 -7.61
N ASP A 212 4.85 12.75 -8.81
CA ASP A 212 4.74 11.81 -9.94
C ASP A 212 6.09 11.19 -10.31
N SER A 213 7.14 12.00 -10.31
CA SER A 213 8.52 11.55 -10.53
C SER A 213 9.00 10.59 -9.45
N THR A 214 8.68 10.88 -8.18
CA THR A 214 8.98 10.01 -7.04
C THR A 214 8.24 8.67 -7.14
N LYS A 215 6.96 8.67 -7.51
CA LYS A 215 6.19 7.43 -7.77
C LYS A 215 6.80 6.61 -8.89
N ALA A 216 7.22 7.24 -9.98
CA ALA A 216 7.90 6.56 -11.08
C ALA A 216 9.21 5.91 -10.61
N TRP A 217 10.00 6.63 -9.82
CA TRP A 217 11.24 6.11 -9.24
C TRP A 217 11.01 4.87 -8.36
N VAL A 218 10.03 4.90 -7.45
CA VAL A 218 9.71 3.73 -6.59
C VAL A 218 9.31 2.51 -7.43
N ARG A 219 8.54 2.72 -8.51
CA ARG A 219 8.18 1.63 -9.44
C ARG A 219 9.39 1.06 -10.18
N MET A 220 10.34 1.90 -10.57
CA MET A 220 11.61 1.43 -11.16
C MET A 220 12.42 0.62 -10.16
N GLN A 221 12.50 1.06 -8.90
CA GLN A 221 13.17 0.30 -7.84
C GLN A 221 12.50 -1.06 -7.61
N ALA A 222 11.16 -1.14 -7.66
CA ALA A 222 10.44 -2.41 -7.60
C ALA A 222 10.89 -3.36 -8.71
N HIS A 223 11.04 -2.86 -9.93
CA HIS A 223 11.55 -3.66 -11.04
C HIS A 223 13.00 -4.10 -10.82
N SER A 224 13.88 -3.21 -10.35
CA SER A 224 15.29 -3.51 -10.07
C SER A 224 15.44 -4.62 -9.02
N LEU A 225 14.79 -4.47 -7.87
CA LEU A 225 14.85 -5.44 -6.77
C LEU A 225 14.34 -6.81 -7.21
N ARG A 226 13.25 -6.86 -8.00
CA ARG A 226 12.76 -8.10 -8.60
C ARG A 226 13.76 -8.70 -9.60
N GLY A 227 14.43 -7.85 -10.39
CA GLY A 227 15.52 -8.28 -11.27
C GLY A 227 16.63 -8.98 -10.50
N ILE A 228 17.04 -8.43 -9.36
CA ILE A 228 18.06 -9.03 -8.48
C ILE A 228 17.60 -10.39 -7.94
N VAL A 229 16.34 -10.50 -7.49
CA VAL A 229 15.80 -11.79 -7.02
C VAL A 229 15.86 -12.84 -8.12
N ARG A 230 15.36 -12.54 -9.32
CA ARG A 230 15.42 -13.46 -10.47
C ARG A 230 16.83 -13.93 -10.78
N THR A 231 17.78 -13.00 -10.83
CA THR A 231 19.16 -13.33 -11.22
C THR A 231 19.83 -14.18 -10.15
N THR A 232 19.62 -13.89 -8.87
CA THR A 232 20.15 -14.70 -7.76
C THR A 232 19.54 -16.09 -7.73
N PHE A 233 18.22 -16.22 -7.82
CA PHE A 233 17.55 -17.53 -7.81
C PHE A 233 17.94 -18.38 -9.02
N ARG A 234 18.00 -17.79 -10.22
CA ARG A 234 18.47 -18.50 -11.41
C ARG A 234 19.89 -19.02 -11.25
N ALA A 235 20.81 -18.18 -10.77
CA ALA A 235 22.20 -18.60 -10.54
C ALA A 235 22.31 -19.70 -9.48
N ALA A 236 21.48 -19.65 -8.42
CA ALA A 236 21.41 -20.70 -7.42
C ALA A 236 20.89 -22.02 -8.03
N VAL A 237 19.80 -21.98 -8.80
CA VAL A 237 19.24 -23.15 -9.47
C VAL A 237 20.23 -23.77 -10.47
N GLU A 238 20.93 -22.96 -11.27
CA GLU A 238 21.98 -23.44 -12.19
C GLU A 238 23.05 -24.22 -11.43
N ARG A 239 23.58 -23.66 -10.33
CA ARG A 239 24.58 -24.34 -9.49
C ARG A 239 24.04 -25.61 -8.83
N LEU A 240 22.80 -25.62 -8.36
CA LEU A 240 22.18 -26.82 -7.77
C LEU A 240 21.99 -27.94 -8.81
N ASN A 241 21.64 -27.58 -10.05
CA ASN A 241 21.51 -28.56 -11.14
C ASN A 241 22.85 -29.24 -11.47
N ASP A 242 23.96 -28.48 -11.44
CA ASP A 242 25.30 -29.05 -11.65
C ASP A 242 25.67 -30.09 -10.58
N LEU A 243 25.07 -30.00 -9.39
CA LEU A 243 25.30 -30.88 -8.25
C LEU A 243 24.27 -32.02 -8.14
N LEU A 244 23.25 -32.05 -8.99
CA LEU A 244 22.11 -32.96 -8.85
C LEU A 244 22.54 -34.44 -8.76
N GLY A 245 23.61 -34.82 -9.46
CA GLY A 245 24.16 -36.17 -9.42
C GLY A 245 24.72 -36.62 -8.06
N LEU A 246 24.99 -35.68 -7.14
CA LEU A 246 25.52 -35.98 -5.81
C LEU A 246 24.44 -36.43 -4.82
N ALA A 247 23.25 -35.83 -4.89
CA ALA A 247 22.10 -36.15 -4.03
C ALA A 247 20.78 -35.90 -4.79
N PRO A 248 20.41 -36.77 -5.74
CA PRO A 248 19.32 -36.49 -6.69
C PRO A 248 17.96 -36.25 -6.04
N ILE A 249 17.64 -37.00 -4.97
CA ILE A 249 16.31 -36.91 -4.35
C ILE A 249 16.21 -35.60 -3.57
N ALA A 250 17.18 -35.33 -2.71
CA ALA A 250 17.12 -34.21 -1.80
C ALA A 250 17.42 -32.86 -2.49
N LEU A 251 18.31 -32.83 -3.49
CA LEU A 251 18.52 -31.64 -4.33
C LEU A 251 17.36 -31.41 -5.31
N GLY A 252 16.72 -32.46 -5.80
CA GLY A 252 15.53 -32.34 -6.64
C GLY A 252 14.42 -31.56 -5.94
N ASN A 253 14.10 -31.92 -4.69
CA ASN A 253 13.11 -31.19 -3.89
C ASN A 253 13.52 -29.72 -3.64
N LEU A 254 14.79 -29.46 -3.37
CA LEU A 254 15.29 -28.10 -3.15
C LEU A 254 15.13 -27.25 -4.41
N ILE A 255 15.49 -27.78 -5.58
CA ILE A 255 15.34 -27.10 -6.87
C ILE A 255 13.85 -26.83 -7.16
N ASP A 256 12.98 -27.80 -6.92
CA ASP A 256 11.53 -27.62 -7.09
C ASP A 256 10.99 -26.53 -6.16
N ASN A 257 11.52 -26.41 -4.94
CA ASN A 257 11.10 -25.42 -3.96
C ASN A 257 11.59 -24.00 -4.27
N MET A 258 12.69 -23.85 -5.03
CA MET A 258 13.26 -22.53 -5.40
C MET A 258 12.24 -21.62 -6.08
N GLY A 259 11.38 -22.16 -6.95
CA GLY A 259 10.35 -21.38 -7.61
C GLY A 259 9.30 -20.81 -6.64
N ALA A 260 8.96 -21.56 -5.58
CA ALA A 260 8.00 -21.11 -4.57
C ALA A 260 8.57 -20.00 -3.68
N TRP A 261 9.84 -20.11 -3.30
CA TRP A 261 10.55 -19.05 -2.57
C TRP A 261 10.75 -17.80 -3.40
N GLU A 262 11.18 -17.93 -4.65
CA GLU A 262 11.33 -16.80 -5.57
C GLU A 262 10.01 -16.04 -5.68
N ALA A 263 8.90 -16.75 -5.95
CA ALA A 263 7.58 -16.16 -6.07
C ALA A 263 7.13 -15.47 -4.77
N THR A 264 7.41 -16.07 -3.62
CA THR A 264 7.09 -15.48 -2.30
C THR A 264 7.80 -14.14 -2.10
N ILE A 265 9.12 -14.10 -2.33
CA ILE A 265 9.91 -12.87 -2.20
C ILE A 265 9.44 -11.82 -3.20
N MET A 266 9.16 -12.21 -4.45
CA MET A 266 8.67 -11.31 -5.50
C MET A 266 7.37 -10.61 -5.11
N VAL A 267 6.38 -11.36 -4.60
CA VAL A 267 5.10 -10.79 -4.21
C VAL A 267 5.27 -9.88 -2.99
N ASN A 268 6.11 -10.26 -2.04
CA ASN A 268 6.33 -9.43 -0.86
C ASN A 268 7.02 -8.09 -1.21
N ILE A 269 7.98 -8.08 -2.15
CA ILE A 269 8.58 -6.84 -2.68
C ILE A 269 7.51 -5.95 -3.31
N GLN A 270 6.69 -6.53 -4.19
CA GLN A 270 5.63 -5.79 -4.88
C GLN A 270 4.66 -5.16 -3.88
N ARG A 271 4.14 -5.96 -2.95
CA ARG A 271 3.17 -5.52 -1.94
C ARG A 271 3.75 -4.45 -1.01
N SER A 272 5.00 -4.62 -0.57
CA SER A 272 5.67 -3.65 0.31
C SER A 272 5.77 -2.28 -0.36
N LEU A 273 6.16 -2.24 -1.63
CA LEU A 273 6.32 -0.99 -2.37
C LEU A 273 4.99 -0.36 -2.80
N GLU A 274 3.98 -1.17 -3.12
CA GLU A 274 2.61 -0.68 -3.33
C GLU A 274 2.04 -0.05 -2.07
N SER A 275 2.20 -0.71 -0.91
CA SER A 275 1.77 -0.17 0.39
C SER A 275 2.49 1.12 0.74
N LEU A 276 3.79 1.22 0.45
CA LEU A 276 4.57 2.45 0.60
C LEU A 276 3.95 3.58 -0.25
N LEU A 277 3.69 3.32 -1.53
CA LEU A 277 3.10 4.32 -2.44
C LEU A 277 1.69 4.73 -2.04
N GLU A 278 0.86 3.80 -1.58
CA GLU A 278 -0.50 4.08 -1.12
C GLU A 278 -0.48 4.99 0.13
N GLY A 279 0.31 4.62 1.14
CA GLY A 279 0.45 5.41 2.37
C GLY A 279 0.98 6.82 2.10
N LEU A 280 2.04 6.93 1.28
CA LEU A 280 2.59 8.23 0.89
C LEU A 280 1.60 9.05 0.04
N SER A 281 0.86 8.42 -0.87
CA SER A 281 -0.15 9.14 -1.68
C SER A 281 -1.22 9.77 -0.81
N LYS A 282 -1.61 9.11 0.29
CA LYS A 282 -2.53 9.67 1.26
C LYS A 282 -1.93 10.89 1.97
N MET A 283 -0.70 10.78 2.48
CA MET A 283 -0.02 11.88 3.17
C MET A 283 0.22 13.10 2.26
N ILE A 284 0.64 12.85 1.01
CA ILE A 284 0.76 13.90 0.00
C ILE A 284 -0.61 14.49 -0.33
N GLY A 285 -1.67 13.68 -0.40
CA GLY A 285 -3.04 14.16 -0.51
C GLY A 285 -3.42 15.13 0.63
N ASP A 286 -3.12 14.75 1.87
CA ASP A 286 -3.36 15.56 3.06
C ASP A 286 -2.50 16.85 3.09
N ALA A 287 -1.38 16.89 2.37
CA ALA A 287 -0.53 18.07 2.23
C ALA A 287 -0.99 19.02 1.11
N LEU A 288 -1.47 18.46 -0.01
CA LEU A 288 -1.76 19.24 -1.22
C LEU A 288 -3.22 19.68 -1.36
N TYR A 289 -4.15 19.09 -0.60
CA TYR A 289 -5.58 19.35 -0.72
C TYR A 289 -6.21 19.90 0.57
N GLY A 290 -7.17 20.81 0.43
CA GLY A 290 -7.72 21.63 1.51
C GLY A 290 -8.89 21.01 2.30
N HIS A 291 -9.03 19.68 2.32
CA HIS A 291 -10.14 19.02 3.04
C HIS A 291 -10.02 19.16 4.57
N ASP A 292 -11.11 18.90 5.31
CA ASP A 292 -11.22 19.24 6.74
C ASP A 292 -10.13 18.63 7.66
N SER A 293 -9.57 17.49 7.27
CA SER A 293 -8.49 16.78 7.97
C SER A 293 -7.09 17.06 7.45
N SER A 294 -6.94 17.93 6.44
CA SER A 294 -5.65 18.21 5.81
C SER A 294 -4.72 19.02 6.71
N TYR A 295 -3.42 19.00 6.40
CA TYR A 295 -2.43 19.78 7.14
C TYR A 295 -2.74 21.28 7.03
N MET A 296 -3.08 21.78 5.84
CA MET A 296 -3.46 23.20 5.68
C MET A 296 -4.71 23.56 6.51
N ALA A 297 -5.72 22.68 6.55
CA ALA A 297 -6.89 22.92 7.39
C ALA A 297 -6.50 23.02 8.88
N ARG A 298 -5.55 22.19 9.34
CA ARG A 298 -4.98 22.27 10.70
C ARG A 298 -4.34 23.62 10.95
N GLN A 299 -3.51 24.12 10.02
CA GLN A 299 -2.81 25.39 10.14
C GLN A 299 -3.75 26.63 10.06
N MET A 300 -4.87 26.52 9.34
CA MET A 300 -5.82 27.62 9.16
C MET A 300 -6.92 27.67 10.24
N ARG A 301 -7.18 26.57 10.96
CA ARG A 301 -8.19 26.51 12.04
C ARG A 301 -8.08 27.65 13.07
N PRO A 302 -6.88 28.02 13.58
CA PRO A 302 -6.76 29.10 14.56
C PRO A 302 -7.30 30.44 14.05
N VAL A 303 -7.03 30.80 12.79
CA VAL A 303 -7.47 32.08 12.24
C VAL A 303 -8.96 32.09 11.92
N TYR A 304 -9.53 30.99 11.42
CA TYR A 304 -10.99 30.85 11.31
C TYR A 304 -11.67 31.01 12.67
N GLY A 305 -11.12 30.40 13.71
CA GLY A 305 -11.60 30.54 15.09
C GLY A 305 -11.59 31.99 15.57
N ARG A 306 -10.53 32.76 15.28
CA ARG A 306 -10.47 34.21 15.58
C ARG A 306 -11.53 34.99 14.81
N CYS A 307 -11.67 34.75 13.51
CA CYS A 307 -12.67 35.42 12.68
C CYS A 307 -14.10 35.17 13.14
N ASN A 308 -14.40 33.96 13.61
CA ASN A 308 -15.74 33.59 14.09
C ASN A 308 -16.11 34.22 15.43
N ARG A 309 -15.12 34.64 16.24
CA ARG A 309 -15.36 35.36 17.52
C ARG A 309 -15.61 36.86 17.33
N GLU A 310 -15.26 37.41 16.17
CA GLU A 310 -15.48 38.83 15.89
C GLU A 310 -16.98 39.17 15.81
N SER A 311 -17.37 40.31 16.37
CA SER A 311 -18.76 40.81 16.38
C SER A 311 -18.81 42.35 16.44
N GLY A 312 -19.99 42.93 16.20
CA GLY A 312 -20.22 44.37 16.23
C GLY A 312 -19.64 45.15 15.04
N GLY A 313 -19.65 46.48 15.18
CA GLY A 313 -19.12 47.42 14.19
C GLY A 313 -17.64 47.18 13.91
N GLY A 314 -17.26 47.24 12.63
CA GLY A 314 -15.88 46.99 12.18
C GLY A 314 -15.44 45.52 12.23
N SER A 315 -16.32 44.57 12.57
CA SER A 315 -15.97 43.14 12.65
C SER A 315 -15.47 42.58 11.32
N ASP A 316 -15.99 43.04 10.18
CA ASP A 316 -15.53 42.63 8.85
C ASP A 316 -14.04 42.98 8.63
N ALA A 317 -13.68 44.25 8.86
CA ALA A 317 -12.31 44.72 8.73
C ALA A 317 -11.35 43.96 9.65
N ARG A 318 -11.78 43.64 10.88
CA ARG A 318 -10.96 42.84 11.80
C ARG A 318 -10.80 41.39 11.35
N ARG A 319 -11.85 40.72 10.83
CA ARG A 319 -11.74 39.37 10.26
C ARG A 319 -10.73 39.33 9.11
N LYS A 320 -10.88 40.26 8.15
CA LYS A 320 -9.98 40.37 6.99
C LYS A 320 -8.55 40.64 7.42
N ARG A 321 -8.34 41.51 8.41
CA ARG A 321 -7.02 41.76 9.00
C ARG A 321 -6.43 40.52 9.65
N HIS A 322 -7.19 39.79 10.48
CA HIS A 322 -6.71 38.56 11.13
C HIS A 322 -6.29 37.51 10.10
N MET A 323 -7.09 37.33 9.05
CA MET A 323 -6.78 36.41 7.95
C MET A 323 -5.50 36.81 7.22
N HIS A 324 -5.43 38.06 6.76
CA HIS A 324 -4.28 38.57 6.03
C HIS A 324 -3.00 38.49 6.88
N VAL A 325 -3.06 38.88 8.15
CA VAL A 325 -1.91 38.77 9.07
C VAL A 325 -1.47 37.31 9.24
N HIS A 326 -2.41 36.36 9.36
CA HIS A 326 -2.07 34.94 9.50
C HIS A 326 -1.36 34.41 8.25
N VAL A 327 -1.92 34.66 7.06
CA VAL A 327 -1.33 34.19 5.79
C VAL A 327 0.03 34.87 5.50
N THR A 328 0.17 36.16 5.82
CA THR A 328 1.40 36.91 5.55
C THR A 328 2.50 36.68 6.58
N ILE A 329 2.18 36.48 7.86
CA ILE A 329 3.20 36.40 8.91
C ILE A 329 3.52 34.96 9.26
N SER A 330 2.53 34.08 9.34
CA SER A 330 2.77 32.68 9.72
C SER A 330 3.48 31.91 8.61
N ASP A 331 4.25 30.90 9.00
CA ASP A 331 4.97 30.02 8.08
C ASP A 331 4.15 28.76 7.78
N ILE A 332 2.89 28.96 7.38
CA ILE A 332 1.90 27.89 7.19
C ILE A 332 2.39 26.77 6.27
N PHE A 333 3.21 27.09 5.26
CA PHE A 333 3.77 26.10 4.34
C PHE A 333 4.90 25.28 4.96
N ILE A 334 5.75 25.91 5.78
CA ILE A 334 6.79 25.19 6.53
C ILE A 334 6.13 24.23 7.54
N GLU A 335 5.08 24.69 8.20
CA GLU A 335 4.30 23.86 9.14
C GLU A 335 3.59 22.70 8.44
N VAL A 336 3.01 22.91 7.25
CA VAL A 336 2.43 21.82 6.43
C VAL A 336 3.46 20.76 6.08
N ILE A 337 4.67 21.16 5.71
CA ILE A 337 5.75 20.21 5.40
C ILE A 337 6.29 19.54 6.66
N THR A 338 6.33 20.25 7.78
CA THR A 338 6.71 19.68 9.08
C THR A 338 5.71 18.60 9.50
N ASP A 339 4.40 18.86 9.34
CA ASP A 339 3.34 17.88 9.57
C ASP A 339 3.50 16.65 8.64
N LEU A 340 3.78 16.88 7.35
CA LEU A 340 4.03 15.80 6.38
C LEU A 340 5.23 14.93 6.80
N GLU A 341 6.36 15.55 7.15
CA GLU A 341 7.57 14.84 7.59
C GLU A 341 7.33 14.05 8.89
N ALA A 342 6.59 14.63 9.83
CA ALA A 342 6.25 13.99 11.10
C ALA A 342 5.42 12.70 10.90
N ASP A 343 4.51 12.69 9.93
CA ASP A 343 3.71 11.51 9.59
C ASP A 343 4.47 10.52 8.69
N ARG A 344 5.33 11.02 7.78
CA ARG A 344 6.09 10.22 6.81
C ARG A 344 7.19 9.40 7.44
N LEU A 345 8.05 10.01 8.24
CA LEU A 345 9.24 9.36 8.81
C LEU A 345 8.93 8.05 9.56
N PRO A 346 7.99 8.02 10.54
CA PRO A 346 7.68 6.77 11.24
C PRO A 346 7.07 5.73 10.30
N PHE A 347 6.24 6.13 9.34
CA PHE A 347 5.64 5.22 8.36
C PHE A 347 6.69 4.56 7.46
N VAL A 348 7.62 5.33 6.90
CA VAL A 348 8.70 4.80 6.04
C VAL A 348 9.61 3.89 6.84
N HIS A 349 9.92 4.24 8.09
CA HIS A 349 10.72 3.42 8.98
C HIS A 349 10.04 2.07 9.27
N GLU A 350 8.76 2.06 9.64
CA GLU A 350 8.00 0.83 9.89
C GLU A 350 7.94 -0.06 8.64
N MET A 351 7.65 0.52 7.47
CA MET A 351 7.63 -0.23 6.21
C MET A 351 8.99 -0.83 5.86
N HIS A 352 10.08 -0.13 6.16
CA HIS A 352 11.43 -0.63 5.96
C HIS A 352 11.73 -1.82 6.88
N GLU A 353 11.48 -1.69 8.19
CA GLU A 353 11.77 -2.77 9.14
C GLU A 353 10.94 -4.02 8.85
N ASN A 354 9.66 -3.86 8.50
CA ASN A 354 8.80 -4.97 8.10
C ASN A 354 9.36 -5.72 6.87
N ARG A 355 9.82 -4.98 5.85
CA ARG A 355 10.42 -5.60 4.66
C ARG A 355 11.76 -6.27 4.97
N LYS A 356 12.58 -5.64 5.81
CA LYS A 356 13.85 -6.20 6.26
C LYS A 356 13.64 -7.52 6.99
N GLN A 357 12.74 -7.55 7.97
CA GLN A 357 12.41 -8.76 8.72
C GLN A 357 11.91 -9.86 7.78
N MET A 358 10.99 -9.54 6.86
CA MET A 358 10.49 -10.52 5.90
C MET A 358 11.59 -11.07 4.99
N MET A 359 12.54 -10.25 4.53
CA MET A 359 13.68 -10.76 3.75
C MET A 359 14.60 -11.65 4.60
N ASP A 360 14.85 -11.26 5.84
CA ASP A 360 15.68 -12.04 6.77
C ASP A 360 15.04 -13.42 7.04
N GLU A 361 13.72 -13.46 7.23
CA GLU A 361 12.94 -14.70 7.41
C GLU A 361 13.00 -15.59 6.17
N GLU A 362 12.75 -15.06 4.96
CA GLU A 362 12.76 -15.87 3.74
C GLU A 362 14.16 -16.42 3.43
N VAL A 363 15.21 -15.62 3.57
CA VAL A 363 16.59 -16.12 3.42
C VAL A 363 16.93 -17.14 4.51
N GLY A 364 16.48 -16.92 5.75
CA GLY A 364 16.65 -17.86 6.85
C GLY A 364 16.00 -19.22 6.57
N ASN A 365 14.80 -19.24 5.99
CA ASN A 365 14.12 -20.47 5.59
C ASN A 365 14.90 -21.24 4.51
N ILE A 366 15.41 -20.53 3.50
CA ILE A 366 16.23 -21.13 2.42
C ILE A 366 17.51 -21.74 3.00
N THR A 367 18.20 -20.99 3.87
CA THR A 367 19.42 -21.46 4.54
C THR A 367 19.15 -22.69 5.42
N SER A 368 18.04 -22.69 6.17
CA SER A 368 17.64 -23.83 7.00
C SER A 368 17.45 -25.11 6.16
N ASP A 369 16.88 -24.99 4.96
CA ASP A 369 16.69 -26.12 4.05
C ASP A 369 18.02 -26.63 3.46
N PHE A 370 18.99 -25.75 3.23
CA PHE A 370 20.36 -26.16 2.87
C PHE A 370 21.02 -26.93 4.00
N HIS A 371 20.86 -26.48 5.24
CA HIS A 371 21.42 -27.18 6.41
C HIS A 371 20.68 -28.49 6.70
N ALA A 372 19.40 -28.63 6.34
CA ALA A 372 18.69 -29.91 6.48
C ALA A 372 19.28 -31.03 5.60
N LEU A 373 19.99 -30.67 4.51
CA LEU A 373 20.64 -31.63 3.60
C LEU A 373 21.90 -32.27 4.17
N HIS A 374 22.63 -31.57 5.06
CA HIS A 374 23.88 -32.05 5.62
C HIS A 374 23.85 -31.94 7.15
N ALA A 375 24.25 -32.98 7.86
CA ALA A 375 24.47 -32.82 9.29
C ALA A 375 25.80 -32.09 9.54
N ASP A 376 25.85 -31.25 10.59
CA ASP A 376 27.09 -30.63 11.03
C ASP A 376 28.12 -31.70 11.44
N GLU A 377 29.35 -31.56 10.92
CA GLU A 377 30.58 -32.25 11.34
C GLU A 377 30.41 -33.72 11.78
N GLY A 378 30.05 -34.59 10.84
CA GLY A 378 30.06 -36.05 11.05
C GLY A 378 28.85 -36.60 11.81
N ASN A 379 27.84 -35.78 12.08
CA ASN A 379 26.57 -36.25 12.62
C ASN A 379 25.66 -36.85 11.53
N ILE A 380 24.64 -37.59 11.96
CA ILE A 380 23.56 -38.06 11.10
C ILE A 380 22.52 -36.93 11.00
N PRO A 381 22.00 -36.59 9.80
CA PRO A 381 20.94 -35.58 9.66
C PRO A 381 19.76 -35.88 10.59
N GLU A 382 19.12 -34.85 11.17
CA GLU A 382 18.07 -35.02 12.18
C GLU A 382 16.93 -35.96 11.71
N GLY A 383 16.47 -35.80 10.48
CA GLY A 383 15.45 -36.67 9.89
C GLY A 383 15.88 -38.14 9.79
N ALA A 384 17.18 -38.41 9.65
CA ALA A 384 17.74 -39.76 9.66
C ALA A 384 17.94 -40.32 11.09
N GLN A 385 17.95 -39.46 12.12
CA GLN A 385 17.91 -39.91 13.53
C GLN A 385 16.50 -40.36 13.96
N PHE A 386 15.45 -39.83 13.32
CA PHE A 386 14.04 -40.11 13.67
C PHE A 386 13.22 -40.65 12.48
N PRO A 387 13.47 -41.89 12.01
CA PRO A 387 12.87 -42.42 10.79
C PRO A 387 11.33 -42.53 10.83
N GLU A 388 10.73 -42.87 11.97
CA GLU A 388 9.26 -42.95 12.08
C GLU A 388 8.59 -41.58 11.92
N ILE A 389 9.19 -40.54 12.51
CA ILE A 389 8.71 -39.16 12.42
C ILE A 389 8.89 -38.64 10.99
N ARG A 390 10.06 -38.91 10.39
CA ARG A 390 10.39 -38.60 9.00
C ARG A 390 9.36 -39.17 8.04
N ASP A 391 9.08 -40.46 8.12
CA ASP A 391 8.14 -41.13 7.21
C ASP A 391 6.70 -40.61 7.41
N ALA A 392 6.31 -40.33 8.66
CA ALA A 392 5.01 -39.74 8.96
C ALA A 392 4.88 -38.31 8.41
N LEU A 393 5.92 -37.49 8.52
CA LEU A 393 5.96 -36.12 7.99
C LEU A 393 5.97 -36.09 6.48
N PHE A 394 6.77 -36.95 5.83
CA PHE A 394 6.79 -37.10 4.38
C PHE A 394 5.39 -37.40 3.84
N ASN A 395 4.71 -38.41 4.41
CA ASN A 395 3.35 -38.76 4.02
C ASN A 395 2.33 -37.62 4.23
N LYS A 396 2.50 -36.80 5.26
CA LYS A 396 1.66 -35.62 5.49
C LYS A 396 1.95 -34.51 4.48
N ALA A 397 3.22 -34.27 4.15
CA ALA A 397 3.63 -33.29 3.16
C ALA A 397 3.07 -33.64 1.76
N GLU A 398 3.14 -34.90 1.35
CA GLU A 398 2.56 -35.36 0.07
C GLU A 398 1.05 -35.14 -0.02
N ARG A 399 0.32 -35.37 1.09
CA ARG A 399 -1.12 -35.08 1.16
C ARG A 399 -1.42 -33.58 1.11
N ALA A 400 -0.59 -32.78 1.76
CA ALA A 400 -0.70 -31.32 1.73
C ALA A 400 -0.45 -30.81 0.30
N GLN A 401 0.58 -31.32 -0.39
CA GLN A 401 0.88 -30.97 -1.78
C GLN A 401 -0.29 -31.31 -2.72
N SER A 402 -0.84 -32.52 -2.60
CA SER A 402 -2.03 -32.92 -3.37
C SER A 402 -3.24 -32.00 -3.14
N THR A 403 -3.38 -31.47 -1.93
CA THR A 403 -4.43 -30.50 -1.59
C THR A 403 -4.15 -29.14 -2.21
N LEU A 404 -2.90 -28.67 -2.17
CA LEU A 404 -2.47 -27.42 -2.78
C LEU A 404 -2.66 -27.41 -4.29
N ASP A 405 -2.40 -28.53 -4.97
CA ASP A 405 -2.60 -28.64 -6.41
C ASP A 405 -4.09 -28.45 -6.79
N ARG A 406 -5.00 -28.98 -5.97
CA ARG A 406 -6.45 -28.74 -6.13
C ARG A 406 -6.83 -27.29 -5.87
N VAL A 407 -6.26 -26.69 -4.82
CA VAL A 407 -6.49 -25.27 -4.47
C VAL A 407 -6.02 -24.35 -5.60
N ARG A 408 -4.86 -24.63 -6.20
CA ARG A 408 -4.33 -23.88 -7.35
C ARG A 408 -5.28 -23.92 -8.54
N LEU A 409 -5.86 -25.09 -8.85
CA LEU A 409 -6.86 -25.21 -9.93
C LEU A 409 -8.10 -24.34 -9.66
N ILE A 410 -8.57 -24.30 -8.40
CA ILE A 410 -9.72 -23.47 -8.02
C ILE A 410 -9.39 -22.00 -8.16
N ILE A 411 -8.24 -21.55 -7.64
CA ILE A 411 -7.83 -20.14 -7.71
C ILE A 411 -7.69 -19.70 -9.16
N ASN A 412 -6.99 -20.47 -9.99
CA ASN A 412 -6.82 -20.15 -11.41
C ASN A 412 -8.19 -20.06 -12.13
N GLY A 413 -9.12 -20.97 -11.82
CA GLY A 413 -10.47 -20.94 -12.38
C GLY A 413 -11.30 -19.73 -11.94
N LEU A 414 -11.05 -19.19 -10.74
CA LEU A 414 -11.70 -17.96 -10.26
C LEU A 414 -11.07 -16.72 -10.92
N GLU A 415 -9.75 -16.67 -11.05
CA GLU A 415 -9.03 -15.57 -11.69
C GLU A 415 -9.36 -15.46 -13.20
N ASP A 416 -9.53 -16.59 -13.88
CA ASP A 416 -9.92 -16.63 -15.29
C ASP A 416 -11.40 -16.28 -15.52
N GLY A 417 -12.26 -16.47 -14.51
CA GLY A 417 -13.67 -16.09 -14.56
C GLY A 417 -13.94 -14.60 -14.30
N GLU A 418 -12.93 -13.85 -13.83
CA GLU A 418 -13.00 -12.41 -13.56
C GLU A 418 -12.42 -11.52 -14.69
N ARG A 419 -11.84 -12.14 -15.73
CA ARG A 419 -11.48 -11.47 -16.99
C ARG A 419 -12.63 -11.55 -18.00
#